data_AF-W4Q5N3-F1
#
_entry.id   AF-W4Q5N3-F1
#
_cell.length_a   1.000
_cell.length_b   1.000
_cell.length_c   1.000
_cell.angle_alpha   90.00
_cell.angle_beta   90.00
_cell.angle_gamma   90.00
#
_symmetry.space_group_name_H-M   'P 1'
#
loop_
_entity.id
_entity.type
_entity.pdbx_description
1 polymer ?
#
loop_
_entity_poly.entity_id
_entity_poly.type
_entity_poly.pdbx_seq_one_letter_code
_entity_poly.pdbx_strand_id
1 'polypeptide(L)' 'MERRYECVIDHKEGRMKVCVFTPRVVSKEELRPLALKSGLDFMDRLGTPAKEKDLTLVGYVDRGDWPGLSFGNSHKF' A
#
# COMPACT_ATOMS: atom_id res chain seq x y z
N MET A 1 11.67 -5.44 -12.85
CA MET A 1 11.35 -4.00 -12.66
C MET A 1 9.95 -3.96 -12.08
N GLU A 2 9.76 -3.32 -10.93
CA GLU A 2 8.46 -3.29 -10.25
C GLU A 2 7.90 -1.88 -10.35
N ARG A 3 6.61 -1.75 -10.58
CA ARG A 3 5.88 -0.48 -10.54
C ARG A 3 5.43 -0.21 -9.11
N ARG A 4 5.71 0.99 -8.60
CA ARG A 4 5.32 1.41 -7.25
C ARG A 4 4.12 2.35 -7.31
N TYR A 5 3.10 2.05 -6.50
CA TYR A 5 1.95 2.89 -6.30
C TYR A 5 1.88 3.33 -4.83
N GLU A 6 1.76 4.64 -4.60
CA GLU A 6 1.44 5.18 -3.28
C GLU A 6 -0.09 5.27 -3.18
N CYS A 7 -0.70 4.36 -2.44
CA CYS A 7 -2.14 4.30 -2.26
C CYS A 7 -2.54 4.98 -0.94
N VAL A 8 -3.60 5.79 -0.98
CA VAL A 8 -4.18 6.42 0.19
C VAL A 8 -5.44 5.68 0.56
N ILE A 9 -5.45 5.11 1.77
CA ILE A 9 -6.57 4.36 2.32
C ILE A 9 -7.16 5.17 3.45
N ASP A 10 -8.47 5.39 3.38
CA ASP A 10 -9.25 6.00 4.43
C ASP A 10 -9.76 4.90 5.37
N HIS A 11 -9.49 5.08 6.66
CA HIS A 11 -9.96 4.24 7.74
C HIS A 11 -10.69 5.13 8.75
N LYS A 12 -11.59 4.56 9.55
CA LYS A 12 -12.36 5.28 10.58
C LYS A 12 -11.49 6.11 11.55
N GLU A 13 -10.24 5.70 11.77
CA GLU A 13 -9.29 6.39 12.67
C GLU A 13 -8.40 7.41 11.95
N GLY A 14 -8.44 7.46 10.62
CA GLY A 14 -7.67 8.40 9.82
C GLY A 14 -7.24 7.84 8.47
N ARG A 15 -6.47 8.64 7.73
CA ARG A 15 -5.93 8.26 6.43
C ARG A 15 -4.54 7.68 6.57
N MET A 16 -4.32 6.53 5.96
CA MET A 16 -3.01 5.89 5.88
C MET A 16 -2.51 5.87 4.44
N LYS A 17 -1.19 5.92 4.28
CA LYS A 17 -0.53 5.75 2.99
C LYS A 17 0.19 4.42 2.97
N VAL A 18 -0.12 3.59 1.98
CA VAL A 18 0.54 2.29 1.78
C VAL A 18 1.21 2.27 0.41
N CYS A 19 2.39 1.63 0.34
CA CYS A 19 3.06 1.40 -0.93
C CYS A 19 2.68 0.02 -1.45
N VAL A 20 2.13 -0.02 -2.66
CA VAL A 20 1.81 -1.25 -3.38
C VAL A 20 2.82 -1.40 -4.50
N PHE A 21 3.46 -2.56 -4.58
CA PHE A 21 4.41 -2.92 -5.62
C PHE A 21 3.77 -3.95 -6.53
N THR A 22 3.88 -3.74 -7.83
CA THR A 22 3.31 -4.65 -8.84
C THR A 22 4.32 -4.88 -9.95
N PRO A 23 4.35 -6.05 -10.60
CA PRO A 23 5.33 -6.32 -11.65
C PRO A 23 5.02 -5.59 -12.97
N ARG A 24 3.87 -4.92 -13.09
CA ARG A 24 3.39 -4.28 -14.33
C ARG A 24 2.53 -3.05 -14.01
N VAL A 25 2.20 -2.26 -15.03
CA VAL A 25 1.16 -1.23 -14.89
C VAL A 25 -0.19 -1.92 -14.65
N VAL A 26 -0.90 -1.50 -13.61
CA VAL A 26 -2.21 -2.06 -13.24
C VAL A 26 -3.27 -0.98 -13.23
N SER A 27 -4.49 -1.35 -13.61
CA SER A 27 -5.64 -0.43 -13.57
C SER A 27 -6.08 -0.17 -12.12
N LYS A 28 -6.83 0.91 -11.89
CA LYS A 28 -7.40 1.24 -10.57
C LYS A 28 -8.19 0.07 -9.96
N GLU A 29 -8.89 -0.68 -10.80
CA GLU A 29 -9.70 -1.84 -10.39
C GLU A 29 -8.84 -3.01 -9.88
N GLU A 30 -7.69 -3.27 -10.51
CA GLU A 30 -6.71 -4.26 -10.05
C GLU A 30 -5.92 -3.75 -8.84
N LEU A 31 -5.66 -2.44 -8.77
CA LEU A 31 -4.91 -1.81 -7.67
C LEU A 31 -5.74 -1.78 -6.37
N ARG A 32 -7.06 -1.67 -6.47
CA ARG A 32 -7.97 -1.60 -5.32
C ARG A 32 -7.81 -2.77 -4.35
N PRO A 33 -7.97 -4.05 -4.74
CA PRO A 33 -7.81 -5.17 -3.82
C PRO A 33 -6.39 -5.28 -3.28
N LEU A 34 -5.37 -4.91 -4.07
CA LEU A 34 -3.98 -4.91 -3.62
C LEU A 34 -3.73 -3.87 -2.54
N ALA A 35 -4.24 -2.65 -2.73
CA ALA A 35 -4.15 -1.57 -1.75
C ALA A 35 -4.88 -1.94 -0.46
N LEU A 36 -6.12 -2.45 -0.55
CA LEU A 36 -6.88 -2.87 0.63
C LEU A 36 -6.16 -3.98 1.41
N LYS A 37 -5.61 -4.97 0.71
CA LYS A 37 -4.79 -6.03 1.34
C LYS A 37 -3.57 -5.45 2.05
N SER A 38 -2.84 -4.54 1.42
CA SER A 38 -1.70 -3.85 2.06
C SER A 38 -2.12 -2.99 3.25
N GLY A 39 -3.29 -2.35 3.20
CA GLY A 39 -3.87 -1.61 4.32
C GLY A 39 -4.24 -2.53 5.49
N LEU A 40 -4.84 -3.69 5.22
CA LEU A 40 -5.15 -4.69 6.24
C LEU A 40 -3.89 -5.22 6.91
N ASP A 41 -2.89 -5.60 6.11
CA ASP A 41 -1.59 -6.08 6.62
C ASP A 41 -0.89 -5.01 7.47
N PHE A 42 -0.98 -3.74 7.07
CA PHE A 42 -0.47 -2.63 7.86
C PHE A 42 -1.19 -2.48 9.21
N MET A 43 -2.52 -2.56 9.21
CA MET A 43 -3.33 -2.46 10.44
C MET A 43 -3.11 -3.66 11.38
N ASP A 44 -2.99 -4.86 10.81
CA ASP A 44 -2.67 -6.09 11.55
C ASP A 44 -1.31 -5.98 12.24
N ARG A 45 -0.29 -5.46 11.55
CA ARG A 45 1.04 -5.17 12.13
C ARG A 45 1.02 -4.13 13.24
N LEU A 46 0.06 -3.20 13.21
CA LEU A 46 -0.17 -2.22 14.28
C LEU A 46 -0.98 -2.82 15.45
N GLY A 47 -1.41 -4.08 15.37
CA GLY A 47 -2.25 -4.72 16.38
C GLY A 47 -3.68 -4.20 16.39
N THR A 48 -4.12 -3.52 15.33
CA THR A 48 -5.48 -2.99 15.21
C THR A 48 -6.27 -3.83 14.22
N PRO A 49 -7.20 -4.69 14.67
CA PRO A 49 -7.97 -5.54 13.77
C PRO A 49 -8.94 -4.69 12.94
N ALA A 50 -8.55 -4.37 11.71
CA ALA A 50 -9.40 -3.72 10.72
C ALA A 50 -10.01 -4.76 9.78
N LYS A 51 -11.26 -4.56 9.33
CA LYS A 51 -11.86 -5.37 8.27
C LYS A 51 -11.76 -4.63 6.95
N GLU A 52 -11.82 -5.36 5.84
CA GLU A 52 -11.78 -4.76 4.50
C GLU A 52 -12.88 -3.71 4.30
N LYS A 53 -14.04 -3.91 4.93
CA LYS A 53 -15.19 -2.98 4.90
C LYS A 53 -14.89 -1.63 5.56
N ASP A 54 -13.94 -1.59 6.50
CA ASP A 54 -13.53 -0.37 7.19
C ASP A 54 -12.46 0.42 6.42
N LEU A 55 -11.96 -0.14 5.30
CA LEU A 55 -10.91 0.45 4.49
C LEU A 55 -11.45 0.86 3.13
N THR A 56 -11.25 2.13 2.77
CA THR A 56 -11.64 2.66 1.46
C THR A 56 -10.43 3.22 0.74
N LEU A 57 -10.15 2.71 -0.46
CA LEU A 57 -9.14 3.32 -1.34
C LEU A 57 -9.68 4.66 -1.86
N VAL A 58 -9.15 5.77 -1.34
CA VAL A 58 -9.58 7.13 -1.72
C VAL A 58 -8.74 7.71 -2.85
N GLY A 59 -7.51 7.24 -3.03
CA GLY A 59 -6.66 7.71 -4.11
C GLY A 59 -5.39 6.89 -4.26
N TYR A 60 -4.72 7.04 -5.39
CA TYR A 60 -3.40 6.46 -5.62
C TYR A 60 -2.56 7.38 -6.51
N VAL A 61 -1.25 7.29 -6.33
CA VAL A 61 -0.26 7.94 -7.18
C VAL A 61 0.66 6.87 -7.75
N ASP A 62 0.73 6.76 -9.06
CA ASP A 62 1.74 5.97 -9.75
C ASP A 62 3.10 6.67 -9.58
N ARG A 63 4.02 6.04 -8.86
CA ARG A 63 5.39 6.54 -8.68
C ARG A 63 6.32 6.08 -9.80
N GLY A 64 5.81 5.32 -10.77
CA GLY A 64 6.60 4.79 -11.86
C GLY A 64 7.35 3.52 -11.49
N ASP A 65 8.34 3.20 -12.30
CA ASP A 65 9.21 2.06 -12.07
C ASP A 65 10.09 2.29 -10.85
N TRP A 66 9.90 1.43 -9.87
CA TRP A 66 10.79 1.27 -8.73
C TRP A 66 11.94 0.38 -9.16
N PRO A 67 13.19 0.90 -9.14
CA PRO A 67 14.36 0.11 -9.51
C PRO A 67 14.66 -1.03 -8.53
N GLY A 68 13.86 -1.19 -7.47
CA GLY A 68 14.20 -2.03 -6.33
C GLY A 68 15.40 -1.39 -5.64
N LEU A 69 15.18 -0.53 -4.64
CA LEU A 69 16.25 -0.35 -3.68
C LEU A 69 16.52 -1.72 -3.09
N SER A 70 17.70 -2.27 -3.40
CA SER A 70 18.41 -3.19 -2.53
C SER A 70 18.40 -2.53 -1.15
N PHE A 71 17.39 -2.82 -0.33
CA PHE A 71 17.43 -2.47 1.08
C PHE A 71 18.48 -3.40 1.70
N GLY A 72 19.75 -3.03 1.50
CA GLY A 72 20.75 -3.27 2.52
C GLY A 72 20.19 -2.66 3.78
N ASN A 73 19.86 -3.55 4.72
CA ASN A 73 19.50 -3.27 6.11
C ASN A 73 20.08 -1.94 6.57
N SER A 74 19.26 -0.89 6.58
CA SER A 74 19.58 0.35 7.28
C SER A 74 18.70 0.42 8.51
N HIS A 75 18.80 -0.62 9.36
CA HIS A 75 18.56 -0.44 10.78
C HIS A 75 19.72 0.42 11.29
N LYS A 76 19.51 1.74 11.37
CA LYS A 76 20.28 2.55 12.31
C LYS A 76 19.42 2.67 13.56
N PHE A 77 19.88 1.97 14.60
CA PHE A 77 19.53 2.19 16.00
C PHE A 77 19.85 3.64 16.40
#